data_AF-A0A924DCF9-F1
#
_entry.id   AF-A0A924DCF9-F1
#
_cell.length_a   1.000
_cell.length_b   1.000
_cell.length_c   1.000
_cell.angle_alpha   90.00
_cell.angle_beta   90.00
_cell.angle_gamma   90.00
#
_symmetry.space_group_name_H-M   'P 1'
#
loop_
_entity.id
_entity.type
_entity.pdbx_description
1 polymer ?
#
loop_
_entity_poly.entity_id
_entity_poly.type
_entity_poly.pdbx_seq_one_letter_code
_entity_poly.pdbx_strand_id
1 'polypeptide(L)'
;MPNPQITVLAKQLRHSSAKKREAAMTHIRAMPPDDAVKTIIEILQEGPRLRDALTERMTITVFAVVFFALFRWFMAPPGADLGTPLIVPLLVVFFVGLGYTFLGSSTRKSNALILEIAAEYHDVRLIAPLLRVWKSTVLSDIPLINRSLLQNLPLLTSQSVAAFPLSERITLRNLIQCPYPPLQIGVLETLSRIEDTEAIPNIERTLREEVNSMDAEVKTLAETCLLKLKAVKAAEQQSKILLRPSHDTTGADTLLRVALPISEDDAEERRELLRPDEGAKPPTPPS
;
A
#
# COMPACT_ATOMS: atom_id res chain seq x y z
N MET A 1 3.15 13.69 -15.82
CA MET A 1 2.02 14.64 -15.75
C MET A 1 0.74 13.83 -15.91
N PRO A 2 -0.33 14.10 -15.13
CA PRO A 2 -1.58 13.35 -15.23
C PRO A 2 -2.20 13.53 -16.62
N ASN A 3 -2.82 12.47 -17.15
CA ASN A 3 -3.50 12.54 -18.44
C ASN A 3 -4.65 13.56 -18.35
N PRO A 4 -4.72 14.57 -19.24
CA PRO A 4 -5.77 15.59 -19.18
C PRO A 4 -7.18 14.98 -19.20
N GLN A 5 -7.38 13.87 -19.91
CA GLN A 5 -8.68 13.18 -19.93
C GLN A 5 -9.07 12.64 -18.56
N ILE A 6 -8.12 12.09 -17.81
CA ILE A 6 -8.34 11.54 -16.47
C ILE A 6 -8.70 12.67 -15.50
N THR A 7 -8.06 13.84 -15.62
CA THR A 7 -8.42 15.01 -14.79
C THR A 7 -9.83 15.52 -15.10
N VAL A 8 -10.26 15.47 -16.36
CA VAL A 8 -11.62 15.84 -16.76
C VAL A 8 -12.63 14.84 -16.21
N LEU A 9 -12.35 13.54 -16.30
CA LEU A 9 -13.18 12.47 -15.74
C LEU A 9 -13.28 12.57 -14.21
N ALA A 10 -12.15 12.75 -13.52
CA ALA A 10 -12.12 12.98 -12.08
C ALA A 10 -12.98 14.18 -11.69
N LYS A 11 -12.89 15.28 -12.45
CA LYS A 11 -13.70 16.49 -12.25
C LYS A 11 -15.19 16.25 -12.51
N GLN A 12 -15.54 15.47 -13.52
CA GLN A 12 -16.93 15.11 -13.82
C GLN A 12 -17.54 14.20 -12.74
N LEU A 13 -16.79 13.21 -12.25
CA LEU A 13 -17.20 12.35 -11.14
C LEU A 13 -17.41 13.12 -9.83
N ARG A 14 -16.61 14.17 -9.61
CA ARG A 14 -16.71 15.08 -8.45
C ARG A 14 -17.77 16.16 -8.61
N HIS A 15 -18.40 16.26 -9.77
CA HIS A 15 -19.40 17.30 -10.01
C HIS A 15 -20.69 17.00 -9.23
N SER A 16 -21.33 18.06 -8.71
CA SER A 16 -22.63 17.98 -8.04
C SER A 16 -23.78 17.45 -8.92
N SER A 17 -23.62 17.44 -10.25
CA SER A 17 -24.68 17.06 -11.19
C SER A 17 -24.70 15.55 -11.37
N ALA A 18 -25.84 14.91 -11.06
CA ALA A 18 -26.03 13.47 -11.26
C ALA A 18 -25.77 13.04 -12.70
N LYS A 19 -26.27 13.82 -13.68
CA LYS A 19 -26.10 13.53 -15.12
C LYS A 19 -24.63 13.48 -15.57
N LYS A 20 -23.79 14.39 -15.05
CA LYS A 20 -22.35 14.39 -15.37
C LYS A 20 -21.62 13.21 -14.73
N ARG A 21 -22.03 12.81 -13.53
CA ARG A 21 -21.48 11.63 -12.84
C ARG A 21 -21.84 10.36 -13.59
N GLU A 22 -23.10 10.20 -13.96
CA GLU A 22 -23.58 9.05 -14.73
C GLU A 22 -22.86 8.92 -16.07
N ALA A 23 -22.74 10.02 -16.82
CA ALA A 23 -21.98 10.02 -18.08
C ALA A 23 -20.51 9.60 -17.89
N ALA A 24 -19.85 10.07 -16.83
CA ALA A 24 -18.47 9.67 -16.52
C ALA A 24 -18.38 8.18 -16.13
N MET A 25 -19.36 7.65 -15.39
CA MET A 25 -19.41 6.22 -15.04
C MET A 25 -19.66 5.34 -16.27
N THR A 26 -20.59 5.73 -17.14
CA THR A 26 -20.82 5.05 -18.43
C THR A 26 -19.56 5.07 -19.28
N HIS A 27 -18.81 6.18 -19.27
CA HIS A 27 -17.56 6.26 -20.01
C HIS A 27 -16.50 5.30 -19.45
N ILE A 28 -16.31 5.24 -18.12
CA ILE A 28 -15.36 4.30 -17.49
C ILE A 28 -15.74 2.84 -17.77
N ARG A 29 -17.04 2.50 -17.67
CA ARG A 29 -17.52 1.14 -17.99
C ARG A 29 -17.36 0.76 -19.46
N ALA A 30 -17.34 1.74 -20.36
CA ALA A 30 -17.10 1.53 -21.79
C ALA A 30 -15.61 1.41 -22.14
N MET A 31 -14.69 1.72 -21.21
CA MET A 31 -13.25 1.56 -21.45
C MET A 31 -12.83 0.09 -21.38
N PRO A 32 -11.73 -0.29 -22.07
CA PRO A 32 -11.07 -1.56 -21.82
C PRO A 32 -10.76 -1.73 -20.32
N PRO A 33 -10.83 -2.96 -19.78
CA PRO A 33 -10.69 -3.19 -18.34
C PRO A 33 -9.35 -2.66 -17.79
N ASP A 34 -8.26 -2.84 -18.53
CA ASP A 34 -6.93 -2.33 -18.14
C ASP A 34 -6.89 -0.80 -18.03
N ASP A 35 -7.51 -0.09 -18.98
CA ASP A 35 -7.57 1.38 -18.99
C ASP A 35 -8.53 1.91 -17.92
N ALA A 36 -9.63 1.20 -17.68
CA ALA A 36 -10.59 1.52 -16.62
C ALA A 36 -9.91 1.41 -15.24
N VAL A 37 -9.23 0.30 -14.98
CA VAL A 37 -8.48 0.08 -13.74
C VAL A 37 -7.42 1.17 -13.57
N LYS A 38 -6.61 1.45 -14.60
CA LYS A 38 -5.61 2.53 -14.53
C LYS A 38 -6.24 3.89 -14.21
N THR A 39 -7.34 4.22 -14.86
CA THR A 39 -8.08 5.47 -14.63
C THR A 39 -8.62 5.54 -13.19
N ILE A 40 -9.20 4.45 -12.67
CA ILE A 40 -9.67 4.35 -11.28
C ILE A 40 -8.50 4.56 -10.31
N ILE A 41 -7.37 3.90 -10.54
CA ILE A 41 -6.17 4.03 -9.70
C ILE A 41 -5.69 5.49 -9.68
N GLU A 42 -5.58 6.14 -10.83
CA GLU A 42 -5.16 7.54 -10.92
C GLU A 42 -6.13 8.46 -10.15
N ILE A 43 -7.44 8.29 -10.32
CA ILE A 43 -8.45 9.08 -9.61
C ILE A 43 -8.39 8.85 -8.09
N LEU A 44 -8.23 7.60 -7.65
CA LEU A 44 -8.11 7.24 -6.23
C LEU A 44 -6.82 7.80 -5.62
N GLN A 45 -5.72 7.88 -6.38
CA GLN A 45 -4.47 8.48 -5.91
C GLN A 45 -4.49 10.01 -5.86
N GLU A 46 -5.23 10.67 -6.76
CA GLU A 46 -5.40 12.13 -6.75
C GLU A 46 -6.20 12.61 -5.53
N GLY A 47 -7.12 11.80 -5.01
CA GLY A 47 -7.97 12.14 -3.86
C GLY A 47 -7.16 12.53 -2.61
N PRO A 48 -6.33 11.62 -2.06
CA PRO A 48 -5.49 11.89 -0.89
C PRO A 48 -4.54 13.06 -1.11
N ARG A 49 -3.86 13.15 -2.27
CA ARG A 49 -2.92 14.24 -2.57
C ARG A 49 -3.57 15.62 -2.51
N LEU A 50 -4.77 15.75 -3.07
CA LEU A 50 -5.52 17.00 -3.02
C LEU A 50 -5.99 17.31 -1.60
N ARG A 51 -6.36 16.29 -0.81
CA ARG A 51 -6.72 16.47 0.60
C ARG A 51 -5.51 16.91 1.42
N ASP A 52 -4.36 16.26 1.28
CA ASP A 52 -3.14 16.60 2.01
C ASP A 52 -2.71 18.04 1.69
N ALA A 53 -2.67 18.41 0.41
CA ALA A 53 -2.36 19.77 -0.01
C ALA A 53 -3.39 20.81 0.47
N LEU A 54 -4.69 20.46 0.51
CA LEU A 54 -5.73 21.34 1.06
C LEU A 54 -5.56 21.49 2.57
N THR A 55 -5.26 20.40 3.27
CA THR A 55 -5.08 20.38 4.73
C THR A 55 -3.87 21.22 5.10
N GLU A 56 -2.75 21.06 4.39
CA GLU A 56 -1.55 21.88 4.56
C GLU A 56 -1.85 23.38 4.37
N ARG A 57 -2.45 23.76 3.23
CA ARG A 57 -2.82 25.17 2.97
C ARG A 57 -3.77 25.73 4.02
N MET A 58 -4.72 24.93 4.48
CA MET A 58 -5.66 25.33 5.53
C MET A 58 -4.97 25.50 6.88
N THR A 59 -4.08 24.58 7.27
CA THR A 59 -3.31 24.72 8.53
C THR A 59 -2.46 25.99 8.52
N ILE A 60 -1.81 26.31 7.40
CA ILE A 60 -1.06 27.56 7.22
C ILE A 60 -2.01 28.77 7.33
N THR A 61 -3.17 28.72 6.69
CA THR A 61 -4.14 29.83 6.70
C THR A 61 -4.69 30.07 8.12
N VAL A 62 -5.09 29.00 8.81
CA VAL A 62 -5.58 29.08 10.20
C VAL A 62 -4.47 29.61 11.11
N PHE A 63 -3.24 29.11 10.97
CA PHE A 63 -2.10 29.59 11.76
C PHE A 63 -1.82 31.08 11.51
N ALA A 64 -1.84 31.53 10.25
CA ALA A 64 -1.65 32.93 9.90
C ALA A 64 -2.74 33.84 10.48
N VAL A 65 -4.01 33.41 10.45
CA VAL A 65 -5.14 34.16 11.04
C VAL A 65 -5.01 34.24 12.56
N VAL A 66 -4.68 33.13 13.23
CA VAL A 66 -4.47 33.10 14.68
C VAL A 66 -3.26 33.94 15.09
N PHE A 67 -2.14 33.82 14.37
CA PHE A 67 -0.95 34.62 14.61
C PHE A 67 -1.22 36.11 14.43
N PHE A 68 -1.93 36.50 13.37
CA PHE A 68 -2.30 37.90 13.13
C PHE A 68 -3.22 38.45 14.22
N ALA A 69 -4.18 37.65 14.70
CA ALA A 69 -5.05 38.02 15.81
C ALA A 69 -4.26 38.25 17.11
N LEU A 70 -3.35 37.33 17.46
CA LEU A 70 -2.49 37.44 18.63
C LEU A 70 -1.51 38.62 18.53
N PHE A 71 -0.91 38.82 17.36
CA PHE A 71 -0.02 39.94 17.10
C PHE A 71 -0.75 41.27 17.26
N ARG A 72 -1.97 41.37 16.71
CA ARG A 72 -2.78 42.59 16.84
C ARG A 72 -3.22 42.84 18.29
N TRP A 73 -3.51 41.78 19.04
CA TRP A 73 -3.80 41.88 20.47
C TRP A 73 -2.58 42.35 21.28
N PHE A 74 -1.38 41.83 20.99
CA PHE A 74 -0.14 42.23 21.64
C PHE A 74 0.26 43.69 21.34
N MET A 75 0.03 44.15 20.11
CA MET A 75 0.33 45.53 19.69
C MET A 75 -0.75 46.54 20.10
N ALA A 76 -1.83 46.11 20.73
CA ALA A 76 -2.91 47.02 21.14
C ALA A 76 -2.43 47.91 22.31
N PRO A 77 -2.60 49.24 22.22
CA PRO A 77 -2.24 50.13 23.32
C PRO A 77 -3.11 49.84 24.55
N PRO A 78 -2.56 49.98 25.77
CA PRO A 78 -3.32 49.80 27.00
C PRO A 78 -4.49 50.80 27.04
N GLY A 79 -5.72 50.29 27.11
CA GLY A 79 -6.97 51.07 27.13
C GLY A 79 -7.80 51.04 25.85
N ALA A 80 -7.37 50.35 24.79
CA ALA A 80 -8.20 50.12 23.61
C ALA A 80 -9.33 49.12 23.93
N ASP A 81 -10.57 49.43 23.52
CA ASP A 81 -11.74 48.56 23.69
C ASP A 81 -11.51 47.17 23.06
N LEU A 82 -11.31 46.16 23.92
CA LEU A 82 -10.99 44.78 23.52
C LEU A 82 -12.16 44.00 22.89
N GLY A 83 -13.35 44.58 22.78
CA GLY A 83 -14.57 43.87 22.36
C GLY A 83 -14.62 43.49 20.87
N THR A 84 -14.03 44.28 19.98
CA THR A 84 -14.04 44.03 18.52
C THR A 84 -12.89 43.19 17.96
N PRO A 85 -11.63 43.18 18.48
CA PRO A 85 -10.54 42.42 17.87
C PRO A 85 -10.68 40.89 17.96
N LEU A 86 -11.56 40.36 18.80
CA LEU A 86 -11.71 38.91 18.98
C LEU A 86 -12.77 38.28 18.05
N ILE A 87 -13.79 39.04 17.64
CA ILE A 87 -14.94 38.52 16.87
C ILE A 87 -14.54 38.21 15.42
N VAL A 88 -13.76 39.10 14.80
CA VAL A 88 -13.31 38.96 13.41
C VAL A 88 -12.47 37.69 13.17
N PRO A 89 -11.41 37.39 13.94
CA PRO A 89 -10.64 36.17 13.73
C PRO A 89 -11.47 34.90 14.00
N LEU A 90 -12.39 34.95 14.96
CA LEU A 90 -13.29 33.83 15.27
C LEU A 90 -14.26 33.55 14.10
N LEU A 91 -14.80 34.60 13.47
CA LEU A 91 -15.59 34.47 12.24
C LEU A 91 -14.77 33.92 11.08
N VAL A 92 -13.53 34.37 10.89
CA VAL A 92 -12.66 33.85 9.83
C VAL A 92 -12.39 32.36 10.04
N VAL A 93 -12.04 31.94 11.26
CA VAL A 93 -11.85 30.52 11.59
C VAL A 93 -13.14 29.72 11.37
N PHE A 94 -14.30 30.28 11.74
CA PHE A 94 -15.59 29.65 11.52
C PHE A 94 -15.90 29.45 10.03
N PHE A 95 -15.76 30.47 9.19
CA PHE A 95 -16.00 30.37 7.75
C PHE A 95 -14.99 29.46 7.05
N VAL A 96 -13.72 29.46 7.47
CA VAL A 96 -12.71 28.52 6.97
C VAL A 96 -13.08 27.08 7.33
N GLY A 97 -13.53 26.85 8.58
CA GLY A 97 -14.03 25.56 9.02
C GLY A 97 -15.29 25.10 8.27
N LEU A 98 -16.21 26.02 7.99
CA LEU A 98 -17.45 25.73 7.26
C LEU A 98 -17.18 25.45 5.77
N GLY A 99 -16.26 26.19 5.15
CA GLY A 99 -15.74 25.90 3.83
C GLY A 99 -15.09 24.51 3.75
N TYR A 100 -14.33 24.13 4.79
CA TYR A 100 -13.70 22.81 4.87
C TYR A 100 -14.73 21.67 4.92
N THR A 101 -15.75 21.77 5.77
CA THR A 101 -16.80 20.73 5.86
C THR A 101 -17.60 20.63 4.57
N PHE A 102 -17.91 21.77 3.93
CA PHE A 102 -18.64 21.81 2.67
C PHE A 102 -17.85 21.20 1.50
N LEU A 103 -16.58 21.59 1.31
CA LEU A 103 -15.71 21.01 0.28
C LEU A 103 -15.47 19.51 0.52
N GLY A 104 -15.33 19.10 1.79
CA GLY A 104 -15.21 17.71 2.17
C GLY A 104 -16.43 16.88 1.74
N SER A 105 -17.65 17.41 1.91
CA SER A 105 -18.90 16.68 1.64
C SER A 105 -19.08 16.31 0.16
N SER A 106 -18.69 17.17 -0.78
CA SER A 106 -18.84 16.89 -2.22
C SER A 106 -17.90 15.78 -2.70
N THR A 107 -16.72 15.65 -2.09
CA THR A 107 -15.75 14.59 -2.46
C THR A 107 -16.16 13.20 -1.98
N ARG A 108 -17.01 13.09 -0.95
CA ARG A 108 -17.49 11.80 -0.41
C ARG A 108 -18.37 11.07 -1.43
N LYS A 109 -19.35 11.79 -2.00
CA LYS A 109 -20.30 11.21 -2.97
C LYS A 109 -19.62 10.71 -4.24
N SER A 110 -18.53 11.35 -4.68
CA SER A 110 -17.79 10.89 -5.85
C SER A 110 -16.94 9.67 -5.56
N ASN A 111 -16.31 9.62 -4.37
CA ASN A 111 -15.47 8.49 -3.98
C ASN A 111 -16.29 7.22 -3.82
N ALA A 112 -17.50 7.31 -3.25
CA ALA A 112 -18.42 6.18 -3.14
C ALA A 112 -18.71 5.53 -4.50
N LEU A 113 -18.97 6.32 -5.54
CA LEU A 113 -19.24 5.79 -6.90
C LEU A 113 -17.99 5.16 -7.54
N ILE A 114 -16.81 5.76 -7.32
CA ILE A 114 -15.56 5.19 -7.83
C ILE A 114 -15.25 3.86 -7.13
N LEU A 115 -15.52 3.77 -5.83
CA LEU A 115 -15.36 2.54 -5.06
C LEU A 115 -16.36 1.47 -5.47
N GLU A 116 -17.59 1.85 -5.81
CA GLU A 116 -18.60 0.95 -6.36
C GLU A 116 -18.15 0.36 -7.69
N ILE A 117 -17.63 1.19 -8.60
CA ILE A 117 -17.05 0.71 -9.87
C ILE A 117 -15.81 -0.14 -9.61
N ALA A 118 -14.92 0.27 -8.70
CA ALA A 118 -13.73 -0.51 -8.34
C ALA A 118 -14.09 -1.89 -7.75
N ALA A 119 -15.26 -2.04 -7.14
CA ALA A 119 -15.77 -3.32 -6.67
C ALA A 119 -16.27 -4.23 -7.81
N GLU A 120 -16.61 -3.68 -8.98
CA GLU A 120 -16.95 -4.46 -10.18
C GLU A 120 -15.69 -5.08 -10.82
N TYR A 121 -14.54 -4.41 -10.70
CA TYR A 121 -13.27 -4.88 -11.24
C TYR A 121 -12.52 -5.74 -10.21
N HIS A 122 -12.14 -6.94 -10.65
CA HIS A 122 -11.42 -7.94 -9.86
C HIS A 122 -9.92 -7.91 -10.22
N ASP A 123 -9.22 -6.85 -9.80
CA ASP A 123 -7.81 -6.63 -10.12
C ASP A 123 -6.97 -6.35 -8.87
N VAL A 124 -5.86 -7.09 -8.73
CA VAL A 124 -4.88 -6.96 -7.64
C VAL A 124 -4.29 -5.56 -7.54
N ARG A 125 -4.17 -4.84 -8.68
CA ARG A 125 -3.63 -3.48 -8.75
C ARG A 125 -4.49 -2.46 -7.99
N LEU A 126 -5.77 -2.76 -7.76
CA LEU A 126 -6.68 -1.88 -7.03
C LEU A 126 -6.45 -1.93 -5.51
N ILE A 127 -5.85 -3.01 -4.99
CA ILE A 127 -5.74 -3.24 -3.54
C ILE A 127 -4.89 -2.17 -2.87
N ALA A 128 -3.71 -1.84 -3.40
CA ALA A 128 -2.84 -0.81 -2.79
C ALA A 128 -3.51 0.59 -2.76
N PRO A 129 -4.11 1.10 -3.85
CA PRO A 129 -4.93 2.31 -3.82
C PRO A 129 -6.09 2.24 -2.83
N LEU A 130 -6.81 1.11 -2.76
CA LEU A 130 -7.91 0.92 -1.81
C LEU A 130 -7.41 0.98 -0.35
N LEU A 131 -6.25 0.40 -0.05
CA LEU A 131 -5.63 0.48 1.28
C LEU A 131 -5.23 1.93 1.65
N ARG A 132 -4.71 2.71 0.70
CA ARG A 132 -4.41 4.14 0.91
C ARG A 132 -5.68 4.95 1.18
N VAL A 133 -6.74 4.66 0.42
CA VAL A 133 -8.03 5.30 0.61
C VAL A 133 -8.57 4.90 1.98
N TRP A 134 -8.57 3.62 2.35
CA TRP A 134 -9.00 3.15 3.67
C TRP A 134 -8.30 3.90 4.81
N LYS A 135 -6.98 4.05 4.76
CA LYS A 135 -6.19 4.77 5.76
C LYS A 135 -6.54 6.27 5.88
N SER A 136 -6.95 6.91 4.79
CA SER A 136 -7.21 8.36 4.71
C SER A 136 -8.70 8.73 4.78
N THR A 137 -9.58 7.74 4.93
CA THR A 137 -11.02 7.94 4.75
C THR A 137 -11.74 8.18 6.06
N VAL A 138 -12.76 9.04 5.98
CA VAL A 138 -13.70 9.32 7.06
C VAL A 138 -14.71 8.16 7.15
N LEU A 139 -15.14 7.82 8.37
CA LEU A 139 -15.99 6.66 8.73
C LEU A 139 -17.12 6.28 7.74
N SER A 140 -17.69 7.23 7.01
CA SER A 140 -18.84 7.04 6.12
C SER A 140 -18.60 6.13 4.90
N ASP A 141 -17.40 6.12 4.31
CA ASP A 141 -17.16 5.34 3.08
C ASP A 141 -16.56 3.93 3.37
N ILE A 142 -16.32 3.61 4.65
CA ILE A 142 -15.71 2.35 5.10
C ILE A 142 -16.46 1.10 4.58
N PRO A 143 -17.80 1.02 4.60
CA PRO A 143 -18.50 -0.21 4.16
C PRO A 143 -18.24 -0.56 2.69
N LEU A 144 -18.17 0.45 1.81
CA LEU A 144 -17.92 0.25 0.37
C LEU A 144 -16.47 -0.18 0.12
N ILE A 145 -15.53 0.46 0.82
CA ILE A 145 -14.10 0.10 0.75
C ILE A 145 -13.90 -1.34 1.24
N ASN A 146 -14.51 -1.70 2.37
CA ASN A 146 -14.41 -3.03 2.95
C ASN A 146 -14.96 -4.09 1.99
N ARG A 147 -16.10 -3.81 1.32
CA ARG A 147 -16.67 -4.71 0.31
C ARG A 147 -15.72 -4.90 -0.88
N SER A 148 -15.19 -3.81 -1.43
CA SER A 148 -14.25 -3.87 -2.57
C SER A 148 -12.95 -4.57 -2.20
N LEU A 149 -12.41 -4.31 -1.00
CA LEU A 149 -11.24 -5.03 -0.48
C LEU A 149 -11.53 -6.52 -0.32
N LEU A 150 -12.66 -6.90 0.27
CA LEU A 150 -13.03 -8.30 0.48
C LEU A 150 -13.13 -9.08 -0.84
N GLN A 151 -13.62 -8.46 -1.91
CA GLN A 151 -13.67 -9.07 -3.25
C GLN A 151 -12.30 -9.23 -3.90
N ASN A 152 -11.37 -8.30 -3.65
CA ASN A 152 -10.05 -8.29 -4.30
C ASN A 152 -8.95 -9.01 -3.48
N LEU A 153 -9.08 -9.11 -2.16
CA LEU A 153 -8.14 -9.81 -1.26
C LEU A 153 -7.87 -11.27 -1.68
N PRO A 154 -8.85 -12.07 -2.14
CA PRO A 154 -8.61 -13.42 -2.63
C PRO A 154 -7.69 -13.50 -3.86
N LEU A 155 -7.42 -12.41 -4.58
CA LEU A 155 -6.54 -12.41 -5.75
C LEU A 155 -5.07 -12.15 -5.38
N LEU A 156 -4.83 -11.77 -4.13
CA LEU A 156 -3.53 -11.30 -3.65
C LEU A 156 -2.55 -12.47 -3.48
N THR A 157 -1.44 -12.42 -4.21
CA THR A 157 -0.34 -13.40 -4.17
C THR A 157 0.88 -12.84 -3.45
N SER A 158 1.77 -13.68 -2.93
CA SER A 158 3.02 -13.25 -2.26
C SER A 158 3.87 -12.32 -3.13
N GLN A 159 3.96 -12.58 -4.44
CA GLN A 159 4.67 -11.73 -5.40
C GLN A 159 4.02 -10.35 -5.53
N SER A 160 2.69 -10.27 -5.55
CA SER A 160 1.99 -8.98 -5.65
C SER A 160 2.14 -8.13 -4.39
N VAL A 161 2.19 -8.75 -3.20
CA VAL A 161 2.47 -8.06 -1.93
C VAL A 161 3.87 -7.47 -1.94
N ALA A 162 4.85 -8.19 -2.50
CA ALA A 162 6.24 -7.74 -2.54
C ALA A 162 6.38 -6.43 -3.34
N ALA A 163 5.53 -6.22 -4.35
CA ALA A 163 5.47 -5.00 -5.13
C ALA A 163 4.80 -3.82 -4.40
N PHE A 164 4.11 -4.07 -3.28
CA PHE A 164 3.47 -3.00 -2.52
C PHE A 164 4.51 -2.20 -1.72
N PRO A 165 4.36 -0.87 -1.62
CA PRO A 165 5.19 -0.11 -0.72
C PRO A 165 4.93 -0.49 0.75
N LEU A 166 5.94 -0.26 1.59
CA LEU A 166 5.92 -0.70 2.99
C LEU A 166 4.70 -0.17 3.76
N SER A 167 4.28 1.07 3.46
CA SER A 167 3.10 1.69 4.06
C SER A 167 1.81 0.90 3.85
N GLU A 168 1.59 0.37 2.66
CA GLU A 168 0.39 -0.39 2.29
C GLU A 168 0.44 -1.78 2.90
N ARG A 169 1.62 -2.42 2.96
CA ARG A 169 1.79 -3.71 3.66
C ARG A 169 1.47 -3.59 5.15
N ILE A 170 1.96 -2.53 5.81
CA ILE A 170 1.60 -2.23 7.20
C ILE A 170 0.08 -2.00 7.32
N THR A 171 -0.51 -1.26 6.39
CA THR A 171 -1.95 -0.98 6.41
C THR A 171 -2.77 -2.29 6.26
N LEU A 172 -2.38 -3.18 5.36
CA LEU A 172 -3.00 -4.50 5.18
C LEU A 172 -2.99 -5.31 6.49
N ARG A 173 -1.85 -5.33 7.19
CA ARG A 173 -1.72 -6.03 8.49
C ARG A 173 -2.53 -5.37 9.60
N ASN A 174 -2.70 -4.06 9.54
CA ASN A 174 -3.51 -3.31 10.52
C ASN A 174 -5.02 -3.49 10.27
N LEU A 175 -5.45 -3.95 9.09
CA LEU A 175 -6.87 -4.22 8.82
C LEU A 175 -7.47 -5.29 9.75
N ILE A 176 -6.64 -6.13 10.37
CA ILE A 176 -7.09 -7.11 11.39
C ILE A 176 -7.73 -6.40 12.60
N GLN A 177 -7.35 -5.15 12.88
CA GLN A 177 -7.91 -4.33 13.97
C GLN A 177 -9.19 -3.57 13.55
N CYS A 178 -9.66 -3.77 12.32
CA CYS A 178 -10.90 -3.15 11.87
C CYS A 178 -12.09 -3.82 12.56
N PRO A 179 -13.06 -3.08 13.13
CA PRO A 179 -14.26 -3.63 13.78
C PRO A 179 -15.30 -4.11 12.73
N TYR A 180 -14.85 -4.94 11.80
CA TYR A 180 -15.68 -5.52 10.74
C TYR A 180 -15.26 -6.97 10.48
N PRO A 181 -15.92 -7.95 11.14
CA PRO A 181 -15.52 -9.36 11.13
C PRO A 181 -15.30 -9.96 9.73
N PRO A 182 -16.14 -9.71 8.70
CA PRO A 182 -15.91 -10.29 7.38
C PRO A 182 -14.58 -9.86 6.74
N LEU A 183 -14.15 -8.62 6.97
CA LEU A 183 -12.84 -8.15 6.50
C LEU A 183 -11.71 -8.72 7.34
N GLN A 184 -11.88 -8.84 8.66
CA GLN A 184 -10.87 -9.48 9.52
C GLN A 184 -10.60 -10.91 9.05
N ILE A 185 -11.66 -11.69 8.79
CA ILE A 185 -11.58 -13.05 8.24
C ILE A 185 -10.83 -13.06 6.91
N GLY A 186 -11.29 -12.26 5.93
CA GLY A 186 -10.65 -12.22 4.60
C GLY A 186 -9.18 -11.79 4.65
N VAL A 187 -8.82 -10.89 5.57
CA VAL A 187 -7.42 -10.47 5.78
C VAL A 187 -6.61 -11.60 6.42
N LEU A 188 -7.12 -12.28 7.45
CA LEU A 188 -6.42 -13.39 8.11
C LEU A 188 -6.17 -14.55 7.15
N GLU A 189 -7.16 -14.91 6.34
CA GLU A 189 -7.02 -15.91 5.28
C GLU A 189 -5.98 -15.49 4.24
N THR A 190 -6.03 -14.23 3.81
CA THR A 190 -5.07 -13.68 2.85
C THR A 190 -3.66 -13.73 3.41
N LEU A 191 -3.43 -13.26 4.64
CA LEU A 191 -2.13 -13.26 5.31
C LEU A 191 -1.59 -14.69 5.49
N SER A 192 -2.45 -15.63 5.85
CA SER A 192 -2.13 -17.06 5.95
C SER A 192 -1.73 -17.66 4.60
N ARG A 193 -2.38 -17.24 3.50
CA ARG A 193 -2.09 -17.73 2.14
C ARG A 193 -0.81 -17.14 1.55
N ILE A 194 -0.54 -15.86 1.77
CA ILE A 194 0.69 -15.20 1.31
C ILE A 194 1.89 -15.49 2.21
N GLU A 195 1.66 -16.11 3.37
CA GLU A 195 2.66 -16.46 4.37
C GLU A 195 3.44 -15.26 4.92
N ASP A 196 2.75 -14.13 5.16
CA ASP A 196 3.38 -12.89 5.64
C ASP A 196 3.74 -12.97 7.13
N THR A 197 4.96 -13.42 7.43
CA THR A 197 5.47 -13.61 8.79
C THR A 197 5.62 -12.31 9.59
N GLU A 198 5.64 -11.15 8.92
CA GLU A 198 5.67 -9.84 9.58
C GLU A 198 4.29 -9.44 10.16
N ALA A 199 3.22 -10.18 9.86
CA ALA A 199 1.89 -9.96 10.43
C ALA A 199 1.71 -10.53 11.85
N ILE A 200 2.58 -11.45 12.29
CA ILE A 200 2.56 -12.09 13.61
C ILE A 200 2.33 -11.10 14.77
N PRO A 201 3.11 -10.00 14.92
CA PRO A 201 2.93 -9.08 16.05
C PRO A 201 1.55 -8.41 16.07
N ASN A 202 0.93 -8.18 14.91
CA ASN A 202 -0.40 -7.60 14.83
C ASN A 202 -1.47 -8.59 15.27
N ILE A 203 -1.38 -9.84 14.80
CA ILE A 203 -2.30 -10.92 15.18
C ILE A 203 -2.20 -11.18 16.69
N GLU A 204 -0.99 -11.25 17.25
CA GLU A 204 -0.77 -11.43 18.69
C GLU A 204 -1.29 -10.26 19.52
N ARG A 205 -1.29 -9.03 18.96
CA ARG A 205 -1.85 -7.86 19.63
C ARG A 205 -3.37 -7.94 19.65
N THR A 206 -4.00 -8.23 18.51
CA THR A 206 -5.47 -8.39 18.42
C THR A 206 -5.97 -9.50 19.35
N LEU A 207 -5.29 -10.64 19.38
CA LEU A 207 -5.58 -11.75 20.29
C LEU A 207 -5.29 -11.46 21.78
N ARG A 208 -4.70 -10.32 22.14
CA ARG A 208 -4.50 -9.92 23.54
C ARG A 208 -5.48 -8.83 23.95
N GLU A 209 -5.71 -7.85 23.09
CA GLU A 209 -6.48 -6.65 23.40
C GLU A 209 -8.00 -6.85 23.22
N GLU A 210 -8.43 -7.72 22.30
CA GLU A 210 -9.84 -7.79 21.89
C GLU A 210 -10.52 -9.15 22.16
N VAL A 211 -9.89 -10.03 22.95
CA VAL A 211 -10.32 -11.43 23.14
C VAL A 211 -11.79 -11.60 23.51
N ASN A 212 -12.33 -10.68 24.33
CA ASN A 212 -13.69 -10.78 24.85
C ASN A 212 -14.74 -10.12 23.95
N SER A 213 -14.33 -9.22 23.07
CA SER A 213 -15.22 -8.50 22.14
C SER A 213 -15.14 -9.02 20.71
N MET A 214 -14.14 -9.85 20.41
CA MET A 214 -13.92 -10.40 19.09
C MET A 214 -14.87 -11.58 18.83
N ASP A 215 -15.33 -11.65 17.59
CA ASP A 215 -16.15 -12.75 17.11
C ASP A 215 -15.41 -14.10 17.25
N ALA A 216 -16.12 -15.15 17.64
CA ALA A 216 -15.54 -16.47 17.90
C ALA A 216 -14.88 -17.06 16.65
N GLU A 217 -15.44 -16.82 15.47
CA GLU A 217 -14.88 -17.28 14.19
C GLU A 217 -13.59 -16.53 13.83
N VAL A 218 -13.58 -15.20 14.05
CA VAL A 218 -12.35 -14.39 13.86
C VAL A 218 -11.25 -14.87 14.80
N LYS A 219 -11.60 -15.21 16.05
CA LYS A 219 -10.65 -15.70 17.05
C LYS A 219 -9.99 -17.01 16.63
N THR A 220 -10.79 -18.01 16.25
CA THR A 220 -10.25 -19.32 15.85
C THR A 220 -9.39 -19.23 14.59
N LEU A 221 -9.79 -18.40 13.63
CA LEU A 221 -8.99 -18.14 12.43
C LEU A 221 -7.70 -17.40 12.76
N ALA A 222 -7.72 -16.42 13.66
CA ALA A 222 -6.54 -15.69 14.09
C ALA A 222 -5.54 -16.63 14.80
N GLU A 223 -6.00 -17.51 15.68
CA GLU A 223 -5.17 -18.52 16.35
C GLU A 223 -4.55 -19.49 15.34
N THR A 224 -5.35 -19.99 14.38
CA THR A 224 -4.89 -20.90 13.33
C THR A 224 -3.87 -20.24 12.41
N CYS A 225 -4.15 -19.01 11.97
CA CYS A 225 -3.24 -18.21 11.16
C CYS A 225 -1.92 -17.95 11.90
N LEU A 226 -1.99 -17.59 13.18
CA LEU A 226 -0.80 -17.35 14.01
C LEU A 226 0.09 -18.60 14.12
N LEU A 227 -0.49 -19.78 14.36
CA LEU A 227 0.25 -21.04 14.41
C LEU A 227 0.96 -21.33 13.09
N LYS A 228 0.25 -21.18 11.96
CA LYS A 228 0.82 -21.40 10.63
C LYS A 228 1.98 -20.44 10.35
N LEU A 229 1.80 -19.14 10.58
CA LEU A 229 2.84 -18.14 10.32
C LEU A 229 4.06 -18.33 11.22
N LYS A 230 3.88 -18.79 12.47
CA LYS A 230 5.00 -19.14 13.36
C LYS A 230 5.80 -20.34 12.83
N ALA A 231 5.12 -21.35 12.29
CA ALA A 231 5.79 -22.50 11.67
C ALA A 231 6.59 -22.07 10.43
N VAL A 232 6.02 -21.22 9.56
CA VAL A 232 6.74 -20.65 8.40
C VAL A 232 7.96 -19.86 8.86
N LYS A 233 7.81 -18.96 9.84
CA LYS A 233 8.92 -18.17 10.38
C LYS A 233 10.03 -19.05 10.97
N ALA A 234 9.69 -20.15 11.63
CA ALA A 234 10.66 -21.10 12.15
C ALA A 234 11.42 -21.82 11.01
N ALA A 235 10.72 -22.23 9.96
CA ALA A 235 11.34 -22.82 8.77
C ALA A 235 12.27 -21.82 8.04
N GLU A 236 11.85 -20.56 7.90
CA GLU A 236 12.70 -19.49 7.36
C GLU A 236 13.97 -19.28 8.19
N GLN A 237 13.85 -19.27 9.53
CA GLN A 237 15.00 -19.16 10.43
C GLN A 237 15.95 -20.35 10.29
N GLN A 238 15.42 -21.58 10.24
CA GLN A 238 16.21 -22.79 10.02
C GLN A 238 16.96 -22.76 8.69
N SER A 239 16.29 -22.36 7.60
CA SER A 239 16.92 -22.25 6.27
C SER A 239 18.08 -21.25 6.26
N LYS A 240 17.93 -20.11 6.96
CA LYS A 240 18.99 -19.09 7.09
C LYS A 240 20.18 -19.57 7.92
N ILE A 241 19.95 -20.45 8.90
CA ILE A 241 21.01 -21.06 9.70
C ILE A 241 21.83 -22.04 8.86
N LEU A 242 21.18 -22.84 8.01
CA LEU A 242 21.86 -23.80 7.12
C LEU A 242 22.67 -23.13 6.00
N LEU A 243 22.31 -21.89 5.63
CA LEU A 243 23.00 -21.10 4.61
C LEU A 243 24.02 -20.11 5.17
N ARG A 244 24.29 -20.10 6.48
CA ARG A 244 25.50 -19.46 6.99
C ARG A 244 26.67 -20.40 6.66
N PRO A 245 27.53 -20.10 5.68
CA PRO A 245 28.84 -20.71 5.67
C PRO A 245 29.46 -20.44 7.04
N SER A 246 30.04 -21.46 7.65
CA SER A 246 30.84 -21.37 8.86
C SER A 246 31.99 -20.40 8.62
N HIS A 247 31.72 -19.10 8.73
CA HIS A 247 32.68 -18.06 8.40
C HIS A 247 33.36 -17.48 9.65
N ASP A 248 33.19 -18.11 10.81
CA ASP A 248 33.95 -17.80 12.02
C ASP A 248 34.27 -19.08 12.80
N THR A 249 35.30 -19.78 12.31
CA THR A 249 36.28 -20.43 13.18
C THR A 249 37.67 -20.03 12.71
N THR A 250 38.02 -18.76 12.90
CA THR A 250 39.42 -18.39 13.11
C THR A 250 39.87 -19.05 14.41
N GLY A 251 40.46 -20.24 14.30
CA GLY A 251 41.08 -20.94 15.42
C GLY A 251 40.94 -22.46 15.40
N ALA A 252 41.40 -23.12 14.34
CA ALA A 252 41.92 -24.49 14.44
C ALA A 252 42.73 -24.82 13.17
N ASP A 253 44.02 -24.97 13.37
CA ASP A 253 45.02 -25.63 12.52
C ASP A 253 44.53 -26.24 11.20
N THR A 254 44.99 -25.62 10.11
CA THR A 254 45.74 -26.27 9.01
C THR A 254 45.61 -27.79 8.89
N LEU A 255 44.47 -28.29 8.39
CA LEU A 255 44.29 -29.66 7.89
C LEU A 255 43.96 -29.75 6.40
N LEU A 256 44.27 -28.71 5.62
CA LEU A 256 44.30 -28.78 4.17
C LEU A 256 45.67 -28.34 3.69
N ARG A 257 46.57 -29.31 3.48
CA ARG A 257 47.76 -29.10 2.67
C ARG A 257 47.29 -28.73 1.27
N VAL A 258 47.55 -27.49 0.91
CA VAL A 258 47.51 -26.99 -0.46
C VAL A 258 48.33 -27.96 -1.32
N ALA A 259 47.70 -28.60 -2.30
CA ALA A 259 48.42 -29.20 -3.40
C ALA A 259 49.14 -28.06 -4.14
N LEU A 260 50.46 -28.13 -4.19
CA LEU A 260 51.33 -27.14 -4.84
C LEU A 260 50.86 -26.84 -6.28
N PRO A 261 51.15 -25.63 -6.78
CA PRO A 261 50.84 -25.24 -8.15
C PRO A 261 51.53 -26.18 -9.13
N ILE A 262 50.72 -26.80 -10.00
CA ILE A 262 51.19 -27.47 -11.21
C ILE A 262 51.89 -26.39 -12.05
N SER A 263 53.14 -26.64 -12.42
CA SER A 263 53.93 -25.75 -13.28
C SER A 263 53.26 -25.60 -14.64
N GLU A 264 53.43 -24.44 -15.27
CA GLU A 264 52.79 -24.07 -16.53
C GLU A 264 53.08 -25.03 -17.70
N ASP A 265 54.09 -25.91 -17.58
CA ASP A 265 54.42 -26.94 -18.58
C ASP A 265 53.41 -28.12 -18.63
N ASP A 266 52.69 -28.42 -17.55
CA ASP A 266 51.72 -29.55 -17.52
C ASP A 266 50.30 -29.13 -17.99
N ALA A 267 50.09 -27.83 -18.25
CA ALA A 267 48.79 -27.28 -18.65
C ALA A 267 48.51 -27.41 -20.16
N GLU A 268 49.54 -27.56 -21.00
CA GLU A 268 49.37 -27.76 -22.44
C GLU A 268 48.99 -29.21 -22.79
N GLU A 269 49.58 -30.20 -22.12
CA GLU A 269 49.32 -31.62 -22.40
C GLU A 269 47.86 -32.03 -22.05
N ARG A 270 47.24 -31.36 -21.06
CA ARG A 270 45.81 -31.56 -20.73
C ARG A 270 44.84 -30.82 -21.65
N ARG A 271 45.28 -29.82 -22.41
CA ARG A 271 44.42 -29.11 -23.39
C ARG A 271 44.33 -29.84 -24.72
N GLU A 272 45.25 -30.76 -25.02
CA GLU A 272 45.20 -31.61 -26.21
C GLU A 272 44.24 -32.80 -26.07
N LEU A 273 44.01 -33.31 -24.85
CA LEU A 273 43.15 -34.47 -24.61
C LEU A 273 41.63 -34.17 -24.57
N LEU A 274 41.22 -32.91 -24.70
CA LEU A 274 39.81 -32.47 -24.60
C LEU A 274 39.32 -31.69 -25.82
N ARG A 275 40.06 -31.65 -26.93
CA ARG A 275 39.50 -31.14 -28.18
C ARG A 275 38.71 -32.26 -28.87
N PRO A 276 37.38 -32.08 -29.07
CA PRO A 276 36.66 -32.94 -29.99
C PRO A 276 37.28 -32.79 -31.38
N ASP A 277 37.52 -33.92 -32.06
CA ASP A 277 38.02 -33.99 -33.43
C ASP A 277 37.13 -33.16 -34.39
N GLU A 278 37.46 -31.87 -34.56
CA GLU A 278 36.99 -31.06 -35.68
C GLU A 278 37.82 -31.42 -36.92
N GLY A 279 37.60 -32.64 -37.42
CA GLY A 279 38.46 -33.25 -38.44
C GLY A 279 37.72 -34.14 -39.45
N ALA A 280 36.43 -33.91 -39.72
CA ALA A 280 35.71 -34.62 -40.78
C ALA A 280 35.16 -33.63 -41.82
N LYS A 281 36.02 -33.24 -42.76
CA LYS A 281 35.65 -32.53 -43.98
C LYS A 281 34.81 -33.47 -44.87
N PRO A 282 33.55 -33.14 -45.22
CA PRO A 282 32.77 -33.99 -46.12
C PRO A 282 33.36 -33.97 -47.54
N PRO A 283 33.45 -35.12 -48.22
CA PRO A 283 33.98 -35.21 -49.57
C PRO A 283 33.05 -34.51 -50.56
N THR A 284 33.63 -33.63 -51.37
CA THR A 284 32.98 -32.97 -52.50
C THR A 284 32.79 -33.99 -53.62
N PRO A 285 31.59 -34.14 -54.22
CA PRO A 285 31.38 -35.10 -55.31
C PRO A 285 32.06 -34.60 -56.60
N PRO A 286 32.80 -35.47 -57.32
CA PRO A 286 33.30 -35.15 -58.65
C PRO A 286 32.17 -35.22 -59.69
N SER A 287 32.22 -34.30 -60.65
CA SER A 287 31.50 -34.37 -61.93
C SER A 287 32.24 -35.28 -62.91
#